data_AF-A0A811PZ77-F1
#
_entry.id   AF-A0A811PZ77-F1
#
_cell.length_a   1.000
_cell.length_b   1.000
_cell.length_c   1.000
_cell.angle_alpha   90.00
_cell.angle_beta   90.00
_cell.angle_gamma   90.00
#
_symmetry.space_group_name_H-M   'P 1'
#
loop_
_entity.id
_entity.type
_entity.pdbx_description
1 polymer ?
#
loop_
_entity_poly.entity_id
_entity_poly.type
_entity_poly.pdbx_seq_one_letter_code
_entity_poly.pdbx_strand_id
1 'polypeptide(L)' 'MASAVTSSEKEQAIPTIDADQAHVLLSSGHGYVDVRMREDFDKAHAPGARNVPYYLSVTPQETKSVIDFEFKLA' A
#
# COMPACT_ATOMS: atom_id res chain seq x y z
N MET A 1 39.44 16.14 6.26
CA MET A 1 38.41 16.01 7.31
C MET A 1 37.05 16.30 6.68
N ALA A 2 36.00 15.58 7.13
CA ALA A 2 34.61 15.49 6.63
C ALA A 2 34.49 14.79 5.26
N SER A 3 34.26 13.47 5.15
CA SER A 3 33.19 12.58 5.66
C SER A 3 31.86 12.66 4.90
N ALA A 4 31.65 11.63 4.08
CA ALA A 4 30.42 10.95 3.69
C ALA A 4 29.16 11.75 3.30
N VAL A 5 28.74 11.58 2.05
CA VAL A 5 27.38 11.09 1.78
C VAL A 5 27.44 10.12 0.59
N THR A 6 27.47 8.83 0.90
CA THR A 6 27.17 7.76 -0.05
C THR A 6 25.67 7.50 0.06
N SER A 7 24.87 8.24 -0.69
CA SER A 7 23.45 7.94 -0.87
C SER A 7 23.32 7.12 -2.14
N SER A 8 23.62 5.83 -2.03
CA SER A 8 23.40 4.87 -3.11
C SER A 8 21.90 4.78 -3.39
N GLU A 9 21.45 5.42 -4.47
CA GLU A 9 20.19 5.11 -5.16
C GLU A 9 20.27 3.67 -5.70
N LYS A 10 20.13 2.70 -4.80
CA LYS A 10 19.66 1.38 -5.20
C LYS A 10 18.16 1.54 -5.35
N GLU A 11 17.73 1.68 -6.59
CA GLU A 11 16.36 1.36 -6.99
C GLU A 11 16.10 -0.07 -6.51
N GLN A 12 15.50 -0.19 -5.32
CA GLN A 12 15.16 -1.47 -4.73
C GLN A 12 14.06 -2.02 -5.63
N ALA A 13 14.41 -3.01 -6.46
CA ALA A 13 13.46 -3.71 -7.30
C ALA A 13 12.29 -4.17 -6.43
N ILE A 14 11.14 -3.54 -6.61
CA ILE A 14 9.93 -3.89 -5.87
C ILE A 14 9.55 -5.30 -6.35
N PRO A 15 9.53 -6.30 -5.45
CA PRO A 15 9.20 -7.66 -5.85
C PRO A 15 7.78 -7.66 -6.41
N THR A 16 7.67 -8.03 -7.69
CA THR A 16 6.39 -8.19 -8.38
C THR A 16 6.04 -9.66 -8.40
N ILE A 17 4.79 -9.97 -8.10
CA ILE A 17 4.27 -11.34 -8.04
C ILE A 17 3.19 -11.51 -9.11
N ASP A 18 3.03 -12.73 -9.60
CA ASP A 18 1.90 -13.11 -10.45
C ASP A 18 0.65 -13.46 -9.62
N ALA A 19 -0.45 -13.77 -10.32
CA ALA A 19 -1.73 -14.07 -9.69
C ALA A 19 -1.71 -15.38 -8.88
N ASP A 20 -0.97 -16.39 -9.31
CA ASP A 20 -0.89 -17.69 -8.64
C ASP A 20 -0.12 -17.55 -7.32
N GLN A 21 1.00 -16.83 -7.35
CA GLN A 21 1.77 -16.47 -6.16
C GLN A 21 0.94 -15.64 -5.18
N ALA A 22 0.15 -14.68 -5.69
CA ALA A 22 -0.72 -13.88 -4.86
C ALA A 22 -1.79 -14.74 -4.15
N HIS A 23 -2.36 -15.73 -4.85
CA HIS A 23 -3.32 -16.66 -4.27
C HIS A 23 -2.72 -17.50 -3.11
N VAL A 24 -1.46 -17.94 -3.24
CA VAL A 24 -0.74 -18.63 -2.17
C VAL A 24 -0.54 -17.72 -0.95
N LEU A 25 -0.20 -16.45 -1.18
CA LEU A 25 -0.04 -15.47 -0.09
C LEU A 25 -1.35 -15.20 0.63
N LEU A 26 -2.47 -15.07 -0.09
CA LEU A 26 -3.79 -14.96 0.52
C LEU A 26 -4.12 -16.17 1.39
N SER A 27 -3.84 -17.37 0.87
CA SER A 27 -4.12 -18.63 1.58
C SER A 27 -3.29 -18.77 2.87
N SER A 28 -2.16 -18.07 2.98
CA SER A 28 -1.34 -18.00 4.20
C SER A 28 -1.73 -16.86 5.15
N GLY A 29 -2.81 -16.13 4.86
CA GLY A 29 -3.36 -15.09 5.72
C GLY A 29 -2.91 -13.67 5.39
N HIS A 30 -2.28 -13.44 4.25
CA HIS A 30 -1.97 -12.09 3.78
C HIS A 30 -3.21 -11.45 3.14
N GLY A 31 -3.22 -10.11 3.08
CA GLY A 31 -4.31 -9.34 2.47
C GLY A 31 -3.80 -8.43 1.36
N TYR A 32 -4.71 -8.02 0.48
CA TYR A 32 -4.42 -7.01 -0.53
C TYR A 32 -4.62 -5.60 -0.01
N VAL A 33 -3.81 -4.68 -0.52
CA VAL A 33 -4.05 -3.25 -0.40
C VAL A 33 -4.30 -2.71 -1.80
N ASP A 34 -5.48 -2.12 -2.00
CA ASP A 34 -5.84 -1.47 -3.26
C ASP A 34 -5.63 0.04 -3.10
N VAL A 35 -4.69 0.58 -3.88
CA VAL A 35 -4.29 2.00 -3.80
C VAL A 35 -5.05 2.92 -4.74
N ARG A 36 -6.05 2.39 -5.47
CA ARG A 36 -6.93 3.18 -6.35
C ARG A 36 -7.86 4.09 -5.54
N MET A 37 -8.55 4.98 -6.25
CA MET A 37 -9.61 5.81 -5.67
C MET A 37 -10.77 4.93 -5.18
N ARG A 38 -11.47 5.39 -4.13
CA ARG A 38 -12.54 4.62 -3.51
C ARG A 38 -13.66 4.29 -4.49
N GLU A 39 -13.97 5.21 -5.41
CA GLU A 39 -15.01 5.04 -6.41
C GLU A 39 -14.73 3.85 -7.35
N ASP A 40 -13.45 3.52 -7.60
CA ASP A 40 -13.08 2.37 -8.42
C ASP A 40 -13.00 1.08 -7.60
N PHE A 41 -12.68 1.20 -6.31
CA PHE A 41 -12.73 0.08 -5.37
C PHE A 41 -14.16 -0.40 -5.16
N ASP A 42 -15.10 0.52 -4.92
CA ASP A 42 -16.51 0.19 -4.62
C ASP A 42 -17.24 -0.48 -5.80
N LYS A 43 -16.80 -0.21 -7.04
CA LYS A 43 -17.33 -0.89 -8.24
C LYS A 43 -16.96 -2.37 -8.27
N ALA A 44 -15.68 -2.66 -8.01
CA ALA A 44 -15.15 -4.01 -7.98
C ALA A 44 -13.75 -4.03 -7.35
N HIS A 45 -13.52 -4.99 -6.45
CA HIS A 45 -12.25 -5.24 -5.81
C HIS A 45 -12.08 -6.71 -5.47
N ALA A 46 -10.83 -7.14 -5.26
CA ALA A 46 -10.54 -8.49 -4.82
C ALA A 46 -11.10 -8.73 -3.40
N PRO A 47 -11.68 -9.92 -3.10
CA PRO A 47 -12.17 -10.23 -1.76
C PRO A 47 -11.08 -10.05 -0.70
N GLY A 48 -11.42 -9.39 0.40
CA GLY A 48 -10.47 -9.11 1.49
C GLY A 48 -9.45 -8.01 1.20
N ALA A 49 -9.53 -7.33 0.05
CA ALA A 49 -8.71 -6.16 -0.22
C ALA A 49 -9.12 -4.98 0.67
N ARG A 50 -8.14 -4.17 1.09
CA ARG A 50 -8.34 -2.93 1.83
C ARG A 50 -7.99 -1.74 0.96
N ASN A 51 -8.90 -0.79 0.80
CA ASN A 51 -8.64 0.41 0.02
C ASN A 51 -7.84 1.46 0.82
N VAL A 52 -6.69 1.87 0.29
CA VAL A 52 -5.84 2.94 0.83
C VAL A 52 -5.39 3.84 -0.34
N PRO A 53 -6.20 4.84 -0.75
CA PRO A 53 -5.94 5.65 -1.94
C PRO A 53 -4.61 6.42 -1.87
N TYR A 54 -3.76 6.26 -2.88
CA TYR A 54 -2.44 6.92 -2.91
C TYR A 54 -2.51 8.41 -3.28
N TYR A 55 -3.49 8.81 -4.11
CA TYR A 55 -3.56 10.16 -4.68
C TYR A 55 -4.03 11.26 -3.70
N LEU A 56 -4.54 10.92 -2.52
CA LEU A 56 -5.00 11.91 -1.54
C LEU A 56 -3.85 12.52 -0.71
N SER A 57 -2.67 11.90 -0.73
CA SER A 57 -1.53 12.26 0.14
C SER A 57 -0.60 13.34 -0.41
N VAL A 58 -0.95 14.01 -1.52
CA VAL A 58 -0.11 15.05 -2.15
C VAL A 58 -0.64 16.48 -1.96
N THR A 59 -1.61 16.70 -1.08
CA THR A 59 -1.96 18.06 -0.64
C THR A 59 -1.13 18.41 0.60
N PRO A 60 -0.24 19.44 0.56
CA PRO A 60 0.56 19.85 1.73
C PRO A 60 -0.27 20.52 2.84
N GLN A 61 -1.60 20.52 2.74
CA GLN A 61 -2.46 21.18 3.72
C GLN A 61 -2.74 20.24 4.89
N GLU A 62 -1.82 20.30 5.83
CA GLU A 62 -2.04 20.26 7.28
C GLU A 62 -3.47 19.96 7.72
N THR A 63 -3.89 18.69 7.62
CA THR A 63 -5.00 18.15 8.40
C THR A 63 -4.59 16.80 8.94
N LYS A 64 -4.21 16.81 10.22
CA LYS A 64 -4.27 15.61 11.06
C LYS A 64 -5.69 15.07 10.99
N SER A 65 -5.90 14.01 10.23
CA SER A 65 -6.77 12.94 10.68
C SER A 65 -6.20 11.63 10.17
N VAL A 66 -5.43 11.02 11.06
CA VAL A 66 -5.39 9.57 11.25
C VAL A 66 -5.50 8.75 9.97
N ILE A 67 -4.36 8.23 9.55
CA ILE A 67 -4.33 6.86 9.07
C ILE A 67 -4.86 6.02 10.25
N ASP A 68 -6.19 5.95 10.40
CA ASP A 68 -6.84 5.13 11.41
C ASP A 68 -6.66 3.69 10.92
N PHE A 69 -5.51 3.13 11.27
CA PHE A 69 -5.23 1.70 11.22
C PHE A 69 -6.07 1.01 12.31
N GLU A 70 -7.38 1.24 12.33
CA GLU A 70 -8.33 0.41 13.07
C GLU A 70 -8.42 -0.90 12.28
N PHE A 71 -7.53 -1.84 12.62
CA PHE A 71 -7.72 -3.27 12.37
C PHE A 71 -8.87 -3.73 13.27
N LYS A 72 -10.10 -3.39 12.87
CA LYS A 72 -11.26 -4.00 13.50
C LYS A 72 -11.39 -5.41 12.92
N LEU A 73 -10.76 -6.37 13.63
CA LEU A 73 -11.15 -7.77 13.55
C LEU A 73 -12.65 -7.83 13.84
N ALA A 74 -13.43 -8.17 12.83
CA ALA A 74 -14.81 -8.62 12.96
C ALA A 74 -14.91 -9.97 12.25
#